data_AF-A0AAU9BWH1-F1
#
_entry.id   AF-A0AAU9BWH1-F1
#
_cell.length_a   1.000
_cell.length_b   1.000
_cell.length_c   1.000
_cell.angle_alpha   90.00
_cell.angle_beta   90.00
_cell.angle_gamma   90.00
#
_symmetry.space_group_name_H-M   'P 1'
#
loop_
_entity.id
_entity.type
_entity.pdbx_description
1 polymer ?
#
loop_
_entity_poly.entity_id
_entity_poly.type
_entity_poly.pdbx_seq_one_letter_code
_entity_poly.pdbx_strand_id
1 'polypeptide(L)'
;MNRQTGFSLVEMAIVLTAFGLMMGGMLVPLAKQSRFQKEREAKRQLAVITEALYGYALIHETLPGPVGKDTLPWQALGVPETDPWGRPWRYRTAPKTNPCDPGNDIRVRDEKGALAAQVTAVVVSEGRFRYDSGAERENRDGDADFVKAFPRPERFDDVVAWVNPAVLKNRAVLAGLCAKDGAESGQGG
;
A
#
# COMPACT_ATOMS: atom_id res chain seq x y z
N MET A 1 -2.44 26.48 -67.20
CA MET A 1 -1.72 27.21 -66.14
C MET A 1 -2.45 26.95 -64.83
N ASN A 2 -1.93 26.07 -63.97
CA ASN A 2 -2.56 25.78 -62.67
C ASN A 2 -2.27 26.92 -61.69
N ARG A 3 -3.33 27.57 -61.22
CA ARG A 3 -3.27 28.64 -60.23
C ARG A 3 -3.10 27.97 -58.87
N GLN A 4 -1.90 28.02 -58.30
CA GLN A 4 -1.67 27.56 -56.93
C GLN A 4 -2.31 28.58 -55.98
N THR A 5 -3.41 28.18 -55.32
CA THR A 5 -4.03 28.94 -54.23
C THR A 5 -3.16 28.76 -52.99
N GLY A 6 -2.41 29.80 -52.61
CA GLY A 6 -1.69 29.84 -51.35
C GLY A 6 -2.64 30.06 -50.17
N PHE A 7 -2.31 29.46 -49.02
CA PHE A 7 -3.07 29.62 -47.78
C PHE A 7 -2.99 31.07 -47.26
N SER A 8 -4.11 31.60 -46.76
CA SER A 8 -4.15 32.93 -46.17
C SER A 8 -3.46 32.95 -44.80
N LEU A 9 -2.80 34.06 -44.46
CA LEU A 9 -2.27 34.32 -43.11
C LEU A 9 -3.34 34.18 -42.03
N VAL A 10 -4.58 34.60 -42.34
CA VAL A 10 -5.72 34.50 -41.44
C VAL A 10 -6.12 33.04 -41.22
N GLU A 11 -6.03 32.22 -42.26
CA GLU A 11 -6.39 30.80 -42.22
C GLU A 11 -5.41 30.02 -41.34
N MET A 12 -4.10 30.29 -41.48
CA MET A 12 -3.09 29.71 -40.59
C MET A 12 -3.22 30.21 -39.14
N ALA A 13 -3.60 31.47 -38.94
CA ALA A 13 -3.84 32.00 -37.59
C ALA A 13 -5.03 31.30 -36.90
N ILE A 14 -6.12 31.03 -37.63
CA ILE A 14 -7.28 30.30 -37.10
C ILE A 14 -6.91 28.84 -36.82
N VAL A 15 -6.16 28.18 -37.73
CA VAL A 15 -5.71 26.79 -37.54
C VAL A 15 -4.83 26.65 -36.30
N LEU A 16 -3.84 27.53 -36.12
CA LEU A 16 -2.95 27.49 -34.97
C LEU A 16 -3.69 27.80 -33.66
N THR A 17 -4.66 28.72 -33.69
CA THR A 17 -5.52 29.00 -32.54
C THR A 17 -6.37 27.78 -32.18
N ALA A 18 -7.00 27.13 -33.17
CA ALA A 18 -7.78 25.92 -32.96
C ALA A 18 -6.91 24.75 -32.45
N PHE A 19 -5.70 24.61 -32.98
CA PHE A 19 -4.75 23.55 -32.57
C PHE A 19 -4.26 23.76 -31.13
N GLY A 20 -3.94 25.00 -30.75
CA GLY A 20 -3.57 25.35 -29.38
C GLY A 20 -4.69 25.06 -28.38
N LEU A 21 -5.94 25.38 -28.74
CA LEU A 21 -7.12 25.07 -27.92
C LEU A 21 -7.36 23.55 -27.79
N MET A 22 -7.21 22.79 -28.89
CA MET A 22 -7.34 21.34 -28.87
C MET A 22 -6.26 20.65 -28.04
N MET A 23 -4.98 21.03 -28.21
CA MET A 23 -3.87 20.47 -27.43
C MET A 23 -3.97 20.83 -25.94
N GLY A 24 -4.43 22.03 -25.60
CA GLY A 24 -4.62 22.47 -24.21
C GLY A 24 -5.68 21.65 -23.44
N GLY A 25 -6.72 21.15 -24.11
CA GLY A 25 -7.81 20.40 -23.49
C GLY A 25 -7.45 18.97 -23.04
N MET A 26 -6.41 18.35 -23.60
CA MET A 26 -6.14 16.91 -23.46
C MET A 26 -5.14 16.54 -22.34
N LEU A 27 -4.42 17.53 -21.79
CA LEU A 27 -3.39 17.27 -20.78
C LEU A 27 -3.96 16.90 -19.39
N VAL A 28 -5.13 17.45 -19.03
CA VAL A 28 -5.81 17.20 -17.75
C VAL A 28 -6.25 15.74 -17.56
N PRO A 29 -6.93 15.07 -18.51
CA PRO A 29 -7.39 13.68 -18.33
C PRO A 29 -6.24 12.67 -18.20
N LEU A 30 -5.12 12.88 -18.90
CA LEU A 30 -3.94 12.01 -18.82
C LEU A 30 -3.32 12.00 -17.42
N ALA A 31 -3.23 13.18 -16.79
CA ALA A 31 -2.72 13.30 -15.43
C ALA A 31 -3.62 12.62 -14.39
N LYS A 32 -4.94 12.60 -14.60
CA LYS A 32 -5.89 11.84 -13.75
C LYS A 32 -5.76 10.34 -13.97
N GLN A 33 -5.65 9.90 -15.23
CA GLN A 33 -5.49 8.49 -15.58
C GLN A 33 -4.22 7.88 -14.98
N SER A 34 -3.09 8.61 -15.02
CA SER A 34 -1.83 8.16 -14.43
C SER A 34 -1.93 7.86 -12.93
N ARG A 35 -2.70 8.65 -12.17
CA ARG A 35 -2.89 8.44 -10.72
C ARG A 35 -3.64 7.15 -10.43
N PHE A 36 -4.75 6.91 -11.13
CA PHE A 36 -5.49 5.66 -10.97
C PHE A 36 -4.65 4.44 -11.34
N GLN A 37 -3.75 4.55 -12.32
CA GLN A 37 -2.83 3.47 -12.67
C GLN A 37 -1.86 3.17 -11.52
N LYS A 38 -1.24 4.21 -10.94
CA LYS A 38 -0.33 4.08 -9.79
C LYS A 38 -1.01 3.50 -8.56
N GLU A 39 -2.21 3.95 -8.25
CA GLU A 39 -2.98 3.45 -7.11
C GLU A 39 -3.33 1.96 -7.27
N ARG A 40 -3.76 1.56 -8.47
CA ARG A 40 -4.02 0.13 -8.76
C ARG A 40 -2.74 -0.69 -8.67
N GLU A 41 -1.61 -0.15 -9.13
CA GLU A 41 -0.33 -0.82 -9.01
C GLU A 41 0.09 -0.98 -7.55
N ALA A 42 -0.11 0.04 -6.72
CA ALA A 42 0.20 -0.02 -5.30
C ALA A 42 -0.63 -1.09 -4.59
N LYS A 43 -1.93 -1.18 -4.90
CA LYS A 43 -2.82 -2.24 -4.41
C LYS A 43 -2.32 -3.64 -4.80
N ARG A 44 -1.85 -3.80 -6.04
CA ARG A 44 -1.27 -5.08 -6.50
C ARG A 44 0.02 -5.42 -5.75
N GLN A 45 0.93 -4.45 -5.62
CA GLN A 45 2.20 -4.64 -4.92
C GLN A 45 1.97 -4.94 -3.43
N LEU A 46 1.02 -4.27 -2.77
CA LEU A 46 0.62 -4.58 -1.40
C LEU A 46 0.09 -6.00 -1.24
N ALA A 47 -0.67 -6.52 -2.21
CA ALA A 47 -1.12 -7.91 -2.18
C ALA A 47 0.09 -8.88 -2.26
N VAL A 48 1.04 -8.61 -3.17
CA VAL A 48 2.28 -9.39 -3.28
C VAL A 48 3.11 -9.32 -1.99
N ILE A 49 3.28 -8.12 -1.41
CA ILE A 49 4.00 -7.91 -0.15
C ILE A 49 3.32 -8.69 0.98
N THR A 50 1.99 -8.65 1.06
CA THR A 50 1.23 -9.37 2.10
C THR A 50 1.44 -10.88 1.99
N GLU A 51 1.45 -11.43 0.77
CA GLU A 51 1.77 -12.84 0.53
C GLU A 51 3.23 -13.18 0.87
N ALA A 52 4.17 -12.31 0.54
CA ALA A 52 5.57 -12.48 0.93
C ALA A 52 5.75 -12.46 2.46
N LEU A 53 5.01 -11.60 3.17
CA LEU A 53 4.99 -11.57 4.63
C LEU A 53 4.45 -12.86 5.23
N TYR A 54 3.36 -13.42 4.70
CA TYR A 54 2.88 -14.74 5.11
C TYR A 54 3.95 -15.81 4.85
N GLY A 55 4.55 -15.84 3.65
CA GLY A 55 5.58 -16.81 3.30
C GLY A 55 6.80 -16.73 4.21
N TYR A 56 7.31 -15.51 4.46
CA TYR A 56 8.42 -15.28 5.37
C TYR A 56 8.10 -15.80 6.77
N ALA A 57 6.91 -15.48 7.29
CA ALA A 57 6.51 -15.88 8.63
C ALA A 57 6.39 -17.40 8.80
N LEU A 58 6.00 -18.14 7.75
CA LEU A 58 5.94 -19.60 7.78
C LEU A 58 7.32 -20.26 7.71
N ILE A 59 8.31 -19.59 7.10
CA ILE A 59 9.68 -20.12 6.98
C ILE A 59 10.51 -19.79 8.23
N HIS A 60 10.32 -18.60 8.77
CA HIS A 60 11.14 -18.07 9.87
C HIS A 60 10.44 -18.11 11.23
N GLU A 61 9.19 -18.60 11.30
CA GLU A 61 8.35 -18.64 12.50
C GLU A 61 8.12 -17.26 13.14
N THR A 62 8.37 -16.19 12.39
CA THR A 62 8.16 -14.80 12.81
C THR A 62 8.07 -13.89 11.59
N LEU A 63 7.28 -12.82 11.67
CA LEU A 63 7.34 -11.74 10.69
C LEU A 63 8.70 -11.03 10.75
N PRO A 64 9.19 -10.50 9.61
CA PRO A 64 10.43 -9.74 9.62
C PRO A 64 10.23 -8.42 10.39
N GLY A 65 11.27 -7.94 11.07
CA GLY A 65 11.25 -6.63 11.71
C GLY A 65 11.33 -5.50 10.67
N PRO A 66 10.87 -4.27 11.01
CA PRO A 66 11.11 -3.12 10.17
C PRO A 66 12.61 -2.80 10.07
N VAL A 67 13.01 -2.27 8.92
CA VAL A 67 14.33 -1.67 8.73
C VAL A 67 14.28 -0.24 9.24
N GLY A 68 15.20 0.13 10.14
CA GLY A 68 15.18 1.43 10.78
C GLY A 68 13.92 1.62 11.63
N LYS A 69 13.19 2.72 11.42
CA LYS A 69 11.99 3.04 12.22
C LYS A 69 10.76 2.27 11.75
N ASP A 70 10.48 2.30 10.46
CA ASP A 70 9.19 1.89 9.89
C ASP A 70 9.30 1.46 8.42
N THR A 71 10.47 1.08 7.92
CA THR A 71 10.64 0.72 6.50
C THR A 71 10.48 -0.79 6.30
N LEU A 72 9.77 -1.18 5.25
CA LEU A 72 9.62 -2.59 4.87
C LEU A 72 11.00 -3.21 4.50
N PRO A 73 11.33 -4.42 5.00
CA PRO A 73 12.54 -5.16 4.61
C PRO A 73 12.39 -5.76 3.21
N TRP A 74 12.36 -4.89 2.19
CA TRP A 74 12.03 -5.24 0.80
C TRP A 74 12.96 -6.30 0.19
N GLN A 75 14.26 -6.27 0.54
CA GLN A 75 15.24 -7.27 0.08
C GLN A 75 14.91 -8.67 0.60
N ALA A 76 14.61 -8.79 1.89
CA ALA A 76 14.28 -10.06 2.52
C ALA A 76 12.95 -10.64 1.98
N LEU A 77 12.03 -9.77 1.58
CA LEU A 77 10.73 -10.15 1.01
C LEU A 77 10.77 -10.35 -0.51
N GLY A 78 11.85 -9.96 -1.20
CA GLY A 78 11.95 -10.06 -2.66
C GLY A 78 10.95 -9.16 -3.41
N VAL A 79 10.65 -7.99 -2.86
CA VAL A 79 9.66 -7.04 -3.41
C VAL A 79 10.32 -5.70 -3.78
N PRO A 80 9.66 -4.85 -4.60
CA PRO A 80 10.19 -3.52 -4.91
C PRO A 80 10.43 -2.68 -3.66
N GLU A 81 11.54 -1.95 -3.62
CA GLU A 81 11.91 -1.05 -2.52
C GLU A 81 10.88 0.06 -2.28
N THR A 82 10.32 0.58 -3.37
CA THR A 82 9.39 1.71 -3.34
C THR A 82 8.03 1.37 -3.92
N ASP A 83 7.02 2.10 -3.48
CA ASP A 83 5.71 2.16 -4.09
C ASP A 83 5.74 2.85 -5.48
N PRO A 84 4.62 2.86 -6.23
CA PRO A 84 4.55 3.47 -7.58
C PRO A 84 4.71 5.00 -7.62
N TRP A 85 4.77 5.64 -6.45
CA TRP A 85 5.06 7.06 -6.30
C TRP A 85 6.54 7.32 -5.95
N GLY A 86 7.36 6.27 -5.84
CA GLY A 86 8.80 6.35 -5.59
C GLY A 86 9.13 6.51 -4.11
N ARG A 87 8.22 6.10 -3.21
CA ARG A 87 8.39 6.22 -1.76
C ARG A 87 8.60 4.84 -1.13
N PRO A 88 9.41 4.72 -0.07
CA PRO A 88 9.53 3.44 0.64
C PRO A 88 8.19 3.02 1.22
N TRP A 89 7.95 1.71 1.25
CA TRP A 89 6.80 1.14 1.95
C TRP A 89 6.94 1.34 3.46
N ARG A 90 5.94 1.97 4.08
CA ARG A 90 5.88 1.99 5.54
C ARG A 90 5.38 0.65 6.05
N TYR A 91 6.01 0.17 7.10
CA TYR A 91 5.81 -1.15 7.66
C TYR A 91 5.87 -1.10 9.17
N ARG A 92 4.87 -1.71 9.80
CA ARG A 92 4.84 -1.88 11.25
C ARG A 92 4.32 -3.26 11.62
N THR A 93 4.93 -3.84 12.65
CA THR A 93 4.52 -5.12 13.23
C THR A 93 3.93 -4.91 14.62
N ALA A 94 2.99 -5.78 15.01
CA ALA A 94 2.60 -5.91 16.40
C ALA A 94 3.76 -6.49 17.22
N PRO A 95 3.75 -6.34 18.56
CA PRO A 95 4.77 -6.96 19.43
C PRO A 95 4.83 -8.49 19.27
N LYS A 96 3.67 -9.13 19.02
CA LYS A 96 3.57 -10.56 18.76
C LYS A 96 3.64 -10.83 17.25
N THR A 97 4.77 -11.32 16.79
CA THR A 97 5.03 -11.63 15.37
C THR A 97 5.03 -13.13 15.05
N ASN A 98 4.96 -13.98 16.08
CA ASN A 98 4.90 -15.43 15.92
C ASN A 98 3.57 -15.83 15.23
N PRO A 99 3.59 -16.65 14.16
CA PRO A 99 2.40 -17.09 13.46
C PRO A 99 1.37 -17.86 14.31
N CYS A 100 1.80 -18.53 15.38
CA CYS A 100 0.95 -19.35 16.25
C CYS A 100 0.22 -18.55 17.33
N ASP A 101 0.76 -17.39 17.68
CA ASP A 101 0.16 -16.39 18.56
C ASP A 101 0.30 -14.98 17.94
N PRO A 102 -0.36 -14.71 16.80
CA PRO A 102 -0.12 -13.49 16.04
C PRO A 102 -0.88 -12.28 16.62
N GLY A 103 -0.16 -11.15 16.72
CA GLY A 103 -0.55 -9.75 16.92
C GLY A 103 -1.82 -9.35 17.66
N ASN A 104 -1.70 -8.39 18.57
CA ASN A 104 -2.80 -7.90 19.42
C ASN A 104 -2.91 -6.36 19.56
N ASP A 105 -2.11 -5.58 18.82
CA ASP A 105 -1.94 -4.13 19.12
C ASP A 105 -2.37 -3.21 17.98
N ILE A 106 -2.08 -3.55 16.72
CA ILE A 106 -2.33 -2.65 15.59
C ILE A 106 -3.84 -2.57 15.29
N ARG A 107 -4.34 -1.35 15.07
CA ARG A 107 -5.73 -1.07 14.67
C ARG A 107 -5.76 -0.36 13.33
N VAL A 108 -6.74 -0.72 12.50
CA VAL A 108 -7.03 -0.05 11.23
C VAL A 108 -8.45 0.47 11.27
N ARG A 109 -8.63 1.76 11.00
CA ARG A 109 -9.92 2.47 11.07
C ARG A 109 -10.24 3.13 9.74
N ASP A 110 -11.51 3.42 9.51
CA ASP A 110 -12.00 4.32 8.46
C ASP A 110 -12.87 5.43 9.06
N GLU A 111 -13.51 6.23 8.20
CA GLU A 111 -14.42 7.31 8.62
C GLU A 111 -15.68 6.81 9.36
N LYS A 112 -16.00 5.52 9.24
CA LYS A 112 -17.20 4.89 9.81
C LYS A 112 -16.89 4.11 11.09
N GLY A 113 -15.63 3.73 11.33
CA GLY A 113 -15.21 3.07 12.56
C GLY A 113 -14.01 2.13 12.37
N ALA A 114 -13.89 1.13 13.23
CA ALA A 114 -12.82 0.15 13.13
C ALA A 114 -13.06 -0.83 11.97
N LEU A 115 -12.08 -0.93 11.07
CA LEU A 115 -12.07 -1.92 9.99
C LEU A 115 -11.41 -3.24 10.44
N ALA A 116 -10.34 -3.13 11.21
CA ALA A 116 -9.64 -4.26 11.79
C ALA A 116 -9.02 -3.88 13.13
N ALA A 117 -9.01 -4.82 14.06
CA ALA A 117 -8.33 -4.71 15.33
C ALA A 117 -7.40 -5.91 15.49
N GLN A 118 -6.34 -5.73 16.28
CA GLN A 118 -5.40 -6.80 16.61
C GLN A 118 -4.74 -7.40 15.36
N VAL A 119 -4.37 -6.56 14.38
CA VAL A 119 -3.66 -7.05 13.18
C VAL A 119 -2.19 -7.29 13.48
N THR A 120 -1.56 -8.23 12.77
CA THR A 120 -0.19 -8.68 13.07
C THR A 120 0.87 -7.77 12.46
N ALA A 121 0.61 -7.25 11.27
CA ALA A 121 1.43 -6.23 10.64
C ALA A 121 0.61 -5.40 9.66
N VAL A 122 1.07 -4.20 9.37
CA VAL A 122 0.46 -3.27 8.42
C VAL A 122 1.53 -2.75 7.48
N VAL A 123 1.15 -2.60 6.21
CA VAL A 123 1.98 -2.00 5.16
C VAL A 123 1.18 -0.87 4.53
N VAL A 124 1.83 0.29 4.37
CA VAL A 124 1.22 1.50 3.82
C VAL A 124 2.04 1.99 2.64
N SER A 125 1.37 2.24 1.51
CA SER A 125 1.85 3.18 0.51
C SER A 125 1.25 4.54 0.80
N GLU A 126 2.09 5.57 0.76
CA GLU A 126 1.72 6.94 1.15
C GLU A 126 1.23 7.78 -0.03
N GLY A 127 0.93 7.15 -1.16
CA GLY A 127 0.47 7.86 -2.34
C GLY A 127 1.38 9.01 -2.80
N ARG A 128 0.75 10.00 -3.42
CA ARG A 128 1.36 11.22 -3.95
C ARG A 128 1.52 12.28 -2.86
N PHE A 129 0.53 12.45 -2.00
CA PHE A 129 0.53 13.54 -1.02
C PHE A 129 1.05 13.06 0.34
N ARG A 130 1.40 13.99 1.22
CA ARG A 130 2.03 13.69 2.53
C ARG A 130 1.66 14.84 3.45
N TYR A 131 0.36 14.98 3.72
CA TYR A 131 -0.10 16.07 4.56
C TYR A 131 0.26 15.81 6.03
N ASP A 132 0.76 16.85 6.73
CA ASP A 132 1.12 16.75 8.15
C ASP A 132 -0.10 16.90 9.09
N SER A 133 -1.30 16.60 8.60
CA SER A 133 -2.55 16.67 9.36
C SER A 133 -3.54 15.60 8.93
N GLY A 134 -4.46 15.26 9.84
CA GLY A 134 -5.53 14.29 9.60
C GLY A 134 -5.03 12.88 9.32
N ALA A 135 -5.77 12.16 8.48
CA ALA A 135 -5.54 10.74 8.19
C ALA A 135 -4.18 10.42 7.55
N GLU A 136 -3.61 11.37 6.78
CA GLU A 136 -2.28 11.22 6.16
C GLU A 136 -1.15 11.31 7.20
N ARG A 137 -1.35 12.03 8.31
CA ARG A 137 -0.39 12.04 9.41
C ARG A 137 -0.51 10.79 10.26
N GLU A 138 -1.73 10.32 10.52
CA GLU A 138 -1.99 9.12 11.33
C GLU A 138 -1.14 7.95 10.84
N ASN A 139 -1.12 7.69 9.53
CA ASN A 139 -0.36 6.57 8.96
C ASN A 139 1.18 6.70 9.08
N ARG A 140 1.70 7.77 9.72
CA ARG A 140 3.13 8.11 9.79
C ARG A 140 3.61 8.59 11.16
N ASP A 141 2.73 8.87 12.12
CA ASP A 141 3.11 9.46 13.41
C ASP A 141 3.84 8.46 14.33
N GLY A 142 3.77 7.17 14.00
CA GLY A 142 4.54 6.13 14.65
C GLY A 142 3.83 5.54 15.85
N ASP A 143 2.51 5.63 15.95
CA ASP A 143 1.72 4.79 16.85
C ASP A 143 1.14 3.55 16.13
N ALA A 144 0.29 2.79 16.83
CA ALA A 144 -0.28 1.53 16.36
C ALA A 144 -1.66 1.69 15.70
N ASP A 145 -2.12 2.92 15.49
CA ASP A 145 -3.39 3.22 14.87
C ASP A 145 -3.17 3.70 13.42
N PHE A 146 -3.92 3.11 12.50
CA PHE A 146 -3.81 3.39 11.06
C PHE A 146 -5.18 3.72 10.51
N VAL A 147 -5.22 4.58 9.50
CA VAL A 147 -6.45 4.96 8.80
C VAL A 147 -6.38 4.52 7.35
N LYS A 148 -7.45 3.87 6.90
CA LYS A 148 -7.74 3.62 5.50
C LYS A 148 -8.99 4.41 5.15
N ALA A 149 -8.82 5.63 4.64
CA ALA A 149 -9.99 6.44 4.27
C ALA A 149 -10.70 5.83 3.05
N PHE A 150 -12.01 6.04 2.99
CA PHE A 150 -12.79 5.80 1.77
C PHE A 150 -12.26 6.73 0.66
N PRO A 151 -12.19 6.30 -0.62
CA PRO A 151 -11.46 7.03 -1.66
C PRO A 151 -11.90 8.50 -1.76
N ARG A 152 -11.09 9.40 -1.22
CA ARG A 152 -11.08 10.83 -1.49
C ARG A 152 -9.77 11.17 -2.19
N PRO A 153 -9.57 10.75 -3.46
CA PRO A 153 -8.28 10.79 -4.15
C PRO A 153 -7.69 12.19 -4.34
N GLU A 154 -8.43 13.25 -3.98
CA GLU A 154 -7.93 14.63 -3.96
C GLU A 154 -7.24 15.00 -2.63
N ARG A 155 -7.45 14.23 -1.55
CA ARG A 155 -6.98 14.54 -0.19
C ARG A 155 -6.36 13.37 0.57
N PHE A 156 -6.77 12.15 0.26
CA PHE A 156 -6.25 10.92 0.86
C PHE A 156 -5.99 9.90 -0.24
N ASP A 157 -4.72 9.60 -0.49
CA ASP A 157 -4.31 8.63 -1.50
C ASP A 157 -3.41 7.51 -0.98
N ASP A 158 -3.26 7.43 0.34
CA ASP A 158 -2.65 6.30 1.01
C ASP A 158 -3.43 5.00 0.74
N VAL A 159 -2.69 3.92 0.52
CA VAL A 159 -3.24 2.57 0.41
C VAL A 159 -2.68 1.73 1.54
N VAL A 160 -3.57 1.17 2.35
CA VAL A 160 -3.23 0.34 3.52
C VAL A 160 -3.64 -1.11 3.27
N ALA A 161 -2.69 -2.03 3.52
CA ALA A 161 -2.92 -3.46 3.62
C ALA A 161 -2.35 -3.99 4.95
N TRP A 162 -2.85 -5.14 5.41
CA TRP A 162 -2.42 -5.72 6.68
C TRP A 162 -2.40 -7.25 6.62
N VAL A 163 -1.57 -7.83 7.48
CA VAL A 163 -1.51 -9.27 7.74
C VAL A 163 -2.63 -9.62 8.71
N ASN A 164 -3.56 -10.45 8.25
CA ASN A 164 -4.69 -10.91 9.06
C ASN A 164 -4.20 -12.03 10.01
N PRO A 165 -4.39 -11.88 11.34
CA PRO A 165 -3.88 -12.84 12.31
C PRO A 165 -4.50 -14.24 12.15
N ALA A 166 -5.79 -14.32 11.80
CA ALA A 166 -6.47 -15.59 11.61
C ALA A 166 -5.94 -16.32 10.36
N VAL A 167 -5.64 -15.58 9.28
CA VAL A 167 -5.05 -16.16 8.07
C VAL A 167 -3.63 -16.64 8.35
N LEU A 168 -2.83 -15.84 9.06
CA LEU A 168 -1.46 -16.22 9.42
C LEU A 168 -1.45 -17.49 10.28
N LYS A 169 -2.27 -17.53 11.34
CA LYS A 169 -2.38 -18.70 12.23
C LYS A 169 -2.87 -19.94 11.49
N ASN A 170 -3.90 -19.81 10.65
CA ASN A 170 -4.42 -20.93 9.88
C ASN A 170 -3.32 -21.51 8.96
N ARG A 171 -2.59 -20.66 8.23
CA ARG A 171 -1.48 -21.11 7.38
C ARG A 171 -0.37 -21.79 8.19
N ALA A 172 -0.05 -21.27 9.38
CA ALA A 172 0.96 -21.86 10.26
C ALA A 172 0.57 -23.23 10.82
N VAL A 173 -0.71 -23.40 11.18
CA VAL A 173 -1.27 -24.70 11.58
C VAL A 173 -1.18 -25.70 10.42
N LEU A 174 -1.57 -25.30 9.21
CA LEU A 174 -1.49 -26.15 8.02
C LEU A 174 -0.05 -26.51 7.62
N ALA A 175 0.91 -25.63 7.92
CA ALA A 175 2.33 -25.88 7.76
C ALA A 175 2.94 -26.75 8.88
N GLY A 176 2.17 -27.12 9.91
CA GLY A 176 2.62 -27.97 11.01
C GLY A 176 3.42 -27.25 12.11
N LEU A 177 3.48 -25.92 12.10
CA LEU A 177 4.29 -25.14 13.03
C LEU A 177 3.67 -25.08 14.44
N CYS A 178 2.35 -24.93 14.53
CA CYS A 178 1.65 -24.65 15.79
C CYS A 178 1.22 -25.89 16.59
N ALA A 179 1.78 -27.06 16.28
CA ALA A 179 1.30 -28.34 16.81
C ALA A 179 1.98 -28.82 18.11
N LYS A 180 2.67 -27.94 18.85
CA LYS A 180 3.52 -28.34 20.00
C LYS A 180 3.25 -27.64 21.34
N ASP A 181 2.00 -27.51 21.75
CA ASP A 181 1.68 -27.08 23.13
C ASP A 181 0.70 -28.02 23.87
N GLY A 182 0.51 -29.26 23.40
CA GLY A 182 -0.49 -30.19 23.93
C GLY A 182 0.01 -31.48 24.58
N ALA A 183 1.32 -31.73 24.70
CA ALA A 183 1.81 -33.08 25.03
C ALA A 183 2.98 -33.18 26.05
N GLU A 184 3.28 -32.13 26.83
CA GLU A 184 4.22 -32.26 27.96
C GLU A 184 3.69 -31.52 29.21
N SER A 185 2.62 -32.04 29.80
CA SER A 185 2.34 -31.85 31.23
C SER A 185 1.94 -33.20 31.83
N GLY A 186 2.88 -34.15 31.78
CA GLY A 186 2.80 -35.44 32.44
C GLY A 186 4.10 -35.70 33.19
N GLN A 187 3.99 -35.78 34.52
CA GLN A 187 4.94 -36.36 35.48
C GLN A 187 6.26 -35.61 35.75
N GLY A 188 6.31 -35.02 36.95
CA GLY A 188 7.54 -34.63 37.63
C GLY A 188 7.24 -33.96 38.97
N GLY A 189 6.98 -34.77 40.02
CA GLY A 189 6.80 -34.30 41.40
C GLY A 189 5.75 -35.09 42.18
#